data_AF-A0A959DAH4-F1
#
_entry.id   AF-A0A959DAH4-F1
#
_cell.length_a   1.000
_cell.length_b   1.000
_cell.length_c   1.000
_cell.angle_alpha   90.00
_cell.angle_beta   90.00
_cell.angle_gamma   90.00
#
_symmetry.space_group_name_H-M   'P 1'
#
loop_
_entity.id
_entity.type
_entity.pdbx_description
1 polymer ?
#
loop_
_entity_poly.entity_id
_entity_poly.type
_entity_poly.pdbx_seq_one_letter_code
_entity_poly.pdbx_strand_id
1 'polypeptide(L)'
;MRSTYIIFFCLVVGRVGAQNLPPLADLYASIDSFYAEEAHANLLEFQEDRKGEWLKYVPNVGLTYTLAGAPRPSVSFNTGVLYQAKRDRQRNAARRRSIEEKGVLQAARARGAVAKLYATYLLQLEALEFRRELLAIDEQLFRMEEDRYERGEISPGNFLKAKRGWLLKQQEVRDLEMEMEVLRQEVLVRCFRVGR
;
A
#
# COMPACT_ATOMS: atom_id res chain seq x y z
N MET A 1 11.42 10.18 39.78
CA MET A 1 10.43 10.72 38.80
C MET A 1 10.83 10.20 37.42
N ARG A 2 10.53 8.94 37.09
CA ARG A 2 9.35 8.46 36.35
C ARG A 2 9.01 9.31 35.11
N SER A 3 9.55 8.91 33.96
CA SER A 3 8.78 8.88 32.72
C SER A 3 9.39 7.88 31.73
N THR A 4 9.00 6.62 31.90
CA THR A 4 9.11 5.56 30.90
C THR A 4 8.03 5.79 29.84
N TYR A 5 8.41 6.27 28.65
CA TYR A 5 7.52 6.21 27.49
C TYR A 5 7.70 4.85 26.83
N ILE A 6 6.83 3.93 27.22
CA ILE A 6 6.58 2.67 26.52
C ILE A 6 5.95 3.04 25.18
N ILE A 7 6.72 2.90 24.11
CA ILE A 7 6.21 2.94 22.73
C ILE A 7 5.38 1.68 22.56
N PHE A 8 4.08 1.80 22.81
CA PHE A 8 3.07 0.81 22.48
C PHE A 8 2.87 0.85 20.97
N PHE A 9 3.78 0.21 20.22
CA PHE A 9 3.55 -0.10 18.82
C PHE A 9 2.46 -1.17 18.78
N CYS A 10 1.21 -0.70 18.75
CA CYS A 10 0.02 -1.53 18.68
C CYS A 10 0.01 -2.16 17.28
N LEU A 11 0.66 -3.31 17.17
CA LEU A 11 0.49 -4.24 16.08
C LEU A 11 -0.95 -4.78 16.18
N VAL A 12 -1.91 -3.99 15.69
CA VAL A 12 -3.29 -4.44 15.47
C VAL A 12 -3.23 -5.36 14.27
N VAL A 13 -2.78 -6.59 14.48
CA VAL A 13 -3.34 -7.74 13.76
C VAL A 13 -4.72 -7.95 14.36
N GLY A 14 -5.62 -7.03 14.01
CA GLY A 14 -7.04 -7.23 14.21
C GLY A 14 -7.40 -8.41 13.32
N ARG A 15 -7.56 -9.59 13.92
CA ARG A 15 -8.46 -10.60 13.38
C ARG A 15 -9.86 -10.00 13.41
N VAL A 16 -10.16 -9.16 12.44
CA VAL A 16 -11.53 -8.74 12.18
C VAL A 16 -12.17 -9.96 11.54
N GLY A 17 -13.06 -10.61 12.29
CA GLY A 17 -13.99 -11.63 11.81
C GLY A 17 -15.06 -11.04 10.87
N ALA A 18 -14.68 -10.08 10.01
CA ALA A 18 -15.50 -9.67 8.90
C ALA A 18 -15.08 -10.55 7.72
N GLN A 19 -15.99 -11.42 7.29
CA GLN A 19 -15.82 -12.16 6.04
C GLN A 19 -15.76 -11.23 4.81
N ASN A 20 -16.06 -9.94 4.99
CA ASN A 20 -16.14 -8.96 3.92
C ASN A 20 -14.97 -7.98 3.93
N LEU A 21 -14.59 -7.51 2.75
CA LEU A 21 -13.60 -6.45 2.56
C LEU A 21 -14.03 -5.15 3.27
N PRO A 22 -13.09 -4.37 3.82
CA PRO A 22 -13.38 -3.02 4.28
C PRO A 22 -13.98 -2.15 3.16
N PRO A 23 -14.74 -1.10 3.51
CA PRO A 23 -15.19 -0.10 2.55
C PRO A 23 -14.01 0.49 1.77
N LEU A 24 -14.24 0.78 0.48
CA LEU A 24 -13.21 1.33 -0.42
C LEU A 24 -12.60 2.65 0.09
N ALA A 25 -13.39 3.45 0.80
CA ALA A 25 -12.94 4.71 1.41
C ALA A 25 -11.82 4.49 2.44
N ASP A 26 -11.93 3.46 3.29
CA ASP A 26 -10.92 3.15 4.31
C ASP A 26 -9.63 2.64 3.68
N LEU A 27 -9.75 1.85 2.60
CA LEU A 27 -8.61 1.39 1.82
C LEU A 27 -7.86 2.58 1.20
N TYR A 28 -8.57 3.55 0.62
CA TYR A 28 -7.94 4.76 0.09
C TYR A 28 -7.29 5.61 1.18
N ALA A 29 -7.92 5.78 2.33
CA ALA A 29 -7.34 6.50 3.45
C ALA A 29 -6.00 5.88 3.89
N SER A 30 -5.91 4.54 3.92
CA SER A 30 -4.66 3.85 4.27
C SER A 30 -3.54 4.05 3.24
N ILE A 31 -3.88 4.08 1.95
CA ILE A 31 -2.93 4.36 0.86
C ILE A 31 -2.41 5.79 0.98
N ASP A 32 -3.31 6.74 1.25
CA ASP A 32 -2.97 8.14 1.36
C ASP A 32 -2.06 8.43 2.54
N SER A 33 -2.37 7.88 3.72
CA SER A 33 -1.53 8.02 4.89
C SER A 33 -0.13 7.44 4.63
N PHE A 34 -0.05 6.28 3.98
CA PHE A 34 1.22 5.65 3.66
C PHE A 34 2.10 6.53 2.76
N TYR A 35 1.58 7.00 1.62
CA TYR A 35 2.37 7.82 0.70
C TYR A 35 2.63 9.22 1.23
N ALA A 36 1.76 9.75 2.10
CA ALA A 36 2.03 11.00 2.82
C ALA A 36 3.20 10.85 3.79
N GLU A 37 3.26 9.74 4.54
CA GLU A 37 4.37 9.42 5.44
C GLU A 37 5.68 9.18 4.68
N GLU A 38 5.64 8.45 3.56
CA GLU A 38 6.80 8.24 2.69
C GLU A 38 7.32 9.57 2.11
N ALA A 39 6.44 10.41 1.59
CA ALA A 39 6.80 11.74 1.10
C ALA A 39 7.39 12.60 2.22
N HIS A 40 6.79 12.57 3.41
CA HIS A 40 7.31 13.29 4.57
C HIS A 40 8.72 12.81 4.97
N ALA A 41 8.95 11.50 5.03
CA ALA A 41 10.26 10.93 5.33
C ALA A 41 11.33 11.37 4.32
N ASN A 42 10.98 11.38 3.02
CA ASN A 42 11.87 11.86 1.96
C ASN A 42 12.12 13.38 2.03
N LEU A 43 11.15 14.16 2.50
CA LEU A 43 11.31 15.61 2.69
C LEU A 43 12.20 15.96 3.88
N LEU A 44 12.33 15.08 4.89
CA LEU A 44 13.22 15.29 6.02
C LEU A 44 14.70 15.38 5.60
N GLU A 45 15.12 14.69 4.54
CA GLU A 45 16.47 14.81 3.98
C GLU A 45 16.81 16.26 3.56
N PHE A 46 15.79 17.03 3.18
CA PHE A 46 15.92 18.41 2.71
C PHE A 46 15.59 19.46 3.78
N GLN A 47 15.38 19.05 5.05
CA GLN A 47 15.35 19.99 6.16
C GLN A 47 16.76 20.51 6.42
N GLU A 48 17.08 21.66 5.84
CA GLU A 48 18.34 22.34 6.09
C GLU A 48 18.36 22.96 7.49
N ASP A 49 19.38 22.60 8.28
CA ASP A 49 19.73 23.35 9.47
C ASP A 49 20.17 24.76 9.05
N ARG A 50 19.35 25.76 9.39
CA ARG A 50 19.62 27.18 9.06
C ARG A 50 20.87 27.75 9.78
N LYS A 51 21.48 26.97 10.67
CA LYS A 51 22.60 27.41 11.52
C LYS A 51 23.87 27.51 10.67
N GLY A 52 24.37 28.74 10.51
CA GLY A 52 25.60 29.02 9.76
C GLY A 52 25.41 29.25 8.26
N GLU A 53 24.18 29.23 7.74
CA GLU A 53 23.90 29.59 6.33
C GLU A 53 24.41 31.00 5.97
N TRP A 54 24.36 31.93 6.92
CA TRP A 54 24.83 33.30 6.74
C TRP A 54 26.33 33.39 6.45
N LEU A 55 27.13 32.39 6.87
CA LEU A 55 28.58 32.35 6.63
C LEU A 55 28.91 32.27 5.12
N LYS A 56 28.01 31.72 4.30
CA LYS A 56 28.17 31.67 2.83
C LYS A 56 28.21 33.07 2.19
N TYR A 57 27.77 34.10 2.92
CA TYR A 57 27.68 35.48 2.45
C TYR A 57 28.76 36.39 3.03
N VAL A 58 29.60 35.87 3.94
CA VAL A 58 30.67 36.64 4.57
C VAL A 58 31.89 36.67 3.63
N PRO A 59 32.51 37.83 3.40
CA PRO A 59 33.75 37.90 2.63
C PRO A 59 34.89 37.15 3.35
N ASN A 60 35.76 36.51 2.58
CA ASN A 60 36.94 35.86 3.15
C ASN A 60 37.96 36.93 3.54
N VAL A 61 38.23 37.00 4.84
CA VAL A 61 39.25 37.87 5.42
C VAL A 61 40.48 37.01 5.74
N GLY A 62 41.62 37.34 5.14
CA GLY A 62 42.86 36.56 5.29
C GLY A 62 44.09 37.45 5.44
N LEU A 63 45.11 36.92 6.08
CA LEU A 63 46.45 37.52 6.13
C LEU A 63 47.31 36.91 5.03
N THR A 64 47.82 37.77 4.15
CA THR A 64 48.76 37.39 3.09
C THR A 64 50.13 38.00 3.40
N TYR A 65 51.22 37.40 2.92
CA TYR A 65 52.58 37.91 3.16
C TYR A 65 53.19 38.43 1.86
N THR A 66 53.88 39.56 1.94
CA THR A 66 54.64 40.09 0.80
C THR A 66 55.92 39.29 0.58
N LEU A 67 56.58 39.44 -0.57
CA LEU A 67 57.88 38.81 -0.86
C LEU A 67 58.98 39.20 0.16
N ALA A 68 58.78 40.30 0.91
CA ALA A 68 59.63 40.74 2.01
C ALA A 68 59.19 40.22 3.40
N GLY A 69 58.18 39.35 3.47
CA GLY A 69 57.72 38.71 4.71
C GLY A 69 56.79 39.54 5.59
N ALA A 70 56.33 40.72 5.14
CA ALA A 70 55.44 41.57 5.93
C ALA A 70 53.97 41.15 5.78
N PRO A 71 53.18 41.09 6.87
CA PRO A 71 51.76 40.72 6.82
C PRO A 71 50.92 41.84 6.19
N ARG A 72 50.04 41.47 5.26
CA ARG A 72 49.07 42.35 4.58
C ARG A 72 47.67 41.77 4.73
N PRO A 73 46.72 42.51 5.33
CA PRO A 73 45.33 42.09 5.37
C PRO A 73 44.77 42.09 3.94
N SER A 74 44.03 41.03 3.63
CA SER A 74 43.34 40.85 2.36
C SER A 74 41.88 40.55 2.62
N VAL A 75 41.00 41.15 1.82
CA VAL A 75 39.57 40.85 1.80
C VAL A 75 39.24 40.44 0.38
N SER A 76 38.63 39.27 0.23
CA SER A 76 38.19 38.77 -1.06
C SER A 76 36.73 38.36 -0.98
N PHE A 77 35.99 38.64 -2.06
CA PHE A 77 34.59 38.27 -2.18
C PHE A 77 34.37 37.51 -3.48
N ASN A 78 33.73 36.34 -3.39
CA ASN A 78 33.47 35.48 -4.54
C ASN A 78 31.98 35.50 -4.90
N THR A 79 31.63 36.18 -5.99
CA THR A 79 30.26 36.25 -6.52
C THR A 79 29.75 34.90 -7.03
N GLY A 80 30.64 33.97 -7.39
CA GLY A 80 30.28 32.60 -7.76
C GLY A 80 29.59 31.83 -6.63
N VAL A 81 30.03 32.04 -5.38
CA VAL A 81 29.42 31.41 -4.19
C VAL A 81 27.98 31.89 -3.98
N LEU A 82 27.71 33.18 -4.22
CA LEU A 82 26.35 33.73 -4.18
C LEU A 82 25.44 33.09 -5.22
N TYR A 83 25.93 32.96 -6.45
CA TYR A 83 25.15 32.37 -7.55
C TYR A 83 24.87 30.89 -7.30
N GLN A 84 25.87 30.15 -6.82
CA GLN A 84 25.72 28.74 -6.42
C GLN A 84 24.69 28.60 -5.29
N ALA A 85 24.77 29.40 -4.23
CA ALA A 85 23.79 29.36 -3.13
C ALA A 85 22.36 29.65 -3.62
N LYS A 86 22.18 30.60 -4.54
CA LYS A 86 20.86 30.86 -5.14
C LYS A 86 20.37 29.68 -5.98
N ARG A 87 21.23 29.09 -6.79
CA ARG A 87 20.91 27.93 -7.64
C ARG A 87 20.58 26.69 -6.79
N ASP A 88 21.32 26.45 -5.72
CA ASP A 88 21.11 25.33 -4.80
C ASP A 88 19.76 25.47 -4.08
N ARG A 89 19.40 26.67 -3.61
CA ARG A 89 18.06 26.94 -3.06
C ARG A 89 16.95 26.64 -4.05
N GLN A 90 17.09 27.08 -5.30
CA GLN A 90 16.11 26.78 -6.36
C GLN A 90 16.04 25.28 -6.65
N ARG A 91 17.19 24.59 -6.69
CA ARG A 91 17.25 23.14 -6.91
C ARG A 91 16.60 22.36 -5.76
N ASN A 92 16.84 22.75 -4.52
CA ASN A 92 16.25 22.12 -3.34
C ASN A 92 14.74 22.37 -3.29
N ALA A 93 14.29 23.59 -3.59
CA ALA A 93 12.85 23.88 -3.72
C ALA A 93 12.19 23.04 -4.82
N ALA A 94 12.82 22.91 -5.99
CA ALA A 94 12.32 22.07 -7.08
C ALA A 94 12.29 20.59 -6.72
N ARG A 95 13.31 20.09 -6.00
CA ARG A 95 13.36 18.71 -5.51
C ARG A 95 12.25 18.40 -4.51
N ARG A 96 12.01 19.28 -3.54
CA ARG A 96 10.92 19.14 -2.56
C ARG A 96 9.56 19.03 -3.25
N ARG A 97 9.27 19.94 -4.18
CA ARG A 97 8.06 19.86 -5.02
C ARG A 97 7.98 18.56 -5.79
N SER A 98 9.09 18.11 -6.38
CA SER A 98 9.12 16.84 -7.10
C SER A 98 8.82 15.63 -6.20
N ILE A 99 9.19 15.66 -4.92
CA ILE A 99 8.91 14.58 -3.96
C ILE A 99 7.42 14.56 -3.63
N GLU A 100 6.83 15.72 -3.34
CA GLU A 100 5.40 15.88 -3.06
C GLU A 100 4.56 15.38 -4.23
N GLU A 101 4.83 15.86 -5.45
CA GLU A 101 4.11 15.46 -6.67
C GLU A 101 4.26 13.96 -6.97
N LYS A 102 5.44 13.38 -6.71
CA LYS A 102 5.65 11.94 -6.86
C LYS A 102 4.79 11.14 -5.89
N GLY A 103 4.73 11.54 -4.62
CA GLY A 103 3.90 10.88 -3.61
C GLY A 103 2.42 10.91 -3.99
N VAL A 104 1.90 12.07 -4.42
CA VAL A 104 0.51 12.20 -4.89
C VAL A 104 0.23 11.31 -6.09
N LEU A 105 1.13 11.29 -7.08
CA LEU A 105 0.97 10.47 -8.28
C LEU A 105 1.02 8.97 -7.96
N GLN A 106 1.90 8.55 -7.05
CA GLN A 106 2.00 7.17 -6.60
C GLN A 106 0.74 6.74 -5.86
N ALA A 107 0.23 7.57 -4.94
CA ALA A 107 -1.04 7.33 -4.26
C ALA A 107 -2.20 7.18 -5.26
N ALA A 108 -2.31 8.09 -6.24
CA ALA A 108 -3.36 8.01 -7.26
C ALA A 108 -3.28 6.71 -8.09
N ARG A 109 -2.08 6.27 -8.47
CA ARG A 109 -1.87 4.98 -9.17
C ARG A 109 -2.26 3.79 -8.31
N ALA A 110 -1.86 3.79 -7.04
CA ALA A 110 -2.19 2.73 -6.09
C ALA A 110 -3.71 2.64 -5.86
N ARG A 111 -4.39 3.78 -5.67
CA ARG A 111 -5.86 3.85 -5.61
C ARG A 111 -6.51 3.25 -6.85
N GLY A 112 -6.04 3.61 -8.06
CA GLY A 112 -6.58 3.05 -9.30
C GLY A 112 -6.41 1.53 -9.41
N ALA A 113 -5.26 1.00 -8.96
CA ALA A 113 -5.03 -0.44 -8.91
C ALA A 113 -5.96 -1.15 -7.92
N VAL A 114 -6.13 -0.58 -6.73
CA VAL A 114 -7.05 -1.12 -5.70
C VAL A 114 -8.50 -1.02 -6.15
N ALA A 115 -8.91 0.07 -6.79
CA ALA A 115 -10.24 0.25 -7.35
C ALA A 115 -10.60 -0.88 -8.32
N LYS A 116 -9.67 -1.23 -9.21
CA LYS A 116 -9.84 -2.32 -10.17
C LYS A 116 -10.01 -3.66 -9.46
N LEU A 117 -9.13 -3.99 -8.51
CA LEU A 117 -9.22 -5.24 -7.74
C LEU A 117 -10.52 -5.33 -6.93
N TYR A 118 -10.93 -4.20 -6.32
CA TYR A 118 -12.18 -4.11 -5.57
C TYR A 118 -13.40 -4.35 -6.45
N ALA A 119 -13.43 -3.76 -7.65
CA ALA A 119 -14.50 -4.01 -8.61
C ALA A 119 -14.56 -5.48 -9.05
N THR A 120 -13.39 -6.12 -9.27
CA THR A 120 -13.31 -7.55 -9.56
C THR A 120 -13.84 -8.40 -8.40
N TYR A 121 -13.49 -8.05 -7.16
CA TYR A 121 -13.98 -8.72 -5.96
C TYR A 121 -15.51 -8.65 -5.85
N LEU A 122 -16.11 -7.48 -6.08
CA LEU A 122 -17.57 -7.33 -6.04
C LEU A 122 -18.27 -8.20 -7.09
N LEU A 123 -17.73 -8.23 -8.33
CA LEU A 123 -18.28 -9.07 -9.39
C LEU A 123 -18.19 -10.56 -9.07
N GLN A 124 -17.06 -11.00 -8.51
CA GLN A 124 -16.88 -12.40 -8.12
C GLN A 124 -17.72 -12.78 -6.91
N LEU A 125 -17.97 -11.85 -5.99
CA LEU A 125 -18.86 -12.06 -4.86
C LEU A 125 -20.29 -12.36 -5.33
N GLU A 126 -20.83 -11.55 -6.25
CA GLU A 126 -22.14 -11.77 -6.85
C GLU A 126 -22.21 -13.13 -7.58
N ALA A 127 -21.17 -13.49 -8.33
CA ALA A 127 -21.08 -14.79 -8.99
C ALA A 127 -21.05 -15.96 -7.99
N LEU A 128 -20.34 -15.82 -6.87
CA LEU A 128 -20.27 -16.83 -5.82
C LEU A 128 -21.62 -17.01 -5.12
N GLU A 129 -22.32 -15.92 -4.83
CA GLU A 129 -23.67 -15.95 -4.25
C GLU A 129 -24.62 -16.73 -5.15
N PHE A 130 -24.64 -16.43 -6.46
CA PHE A 130 -25.43 -17.18 -7.43
C PHE A 130 -25.05 -18.67 -7.49
N ARG A 131 -23.75 -19.00 -7.42
CA ARG A 131 -23.28 -20.40 -7.39
C ARG A 131 -23.72 -21.14 -6.14
N ARG A 132 -23.76 -20.47 -4.99
CA ARG A 132 -24.27 -21.04 -3.73
C ARG A 132 -25.76 -21.31 -3.81
N GLU A 133 -26.54 -20.44 -4.44
CA GLU A 133 -27.97 -20.68 -4.69
C GLU A 133 -28.20 -21.90 -5.58
N LEU A 134 -27.43 -22.03 -6.68
CA LEU A 134 -27.48 -23.21 -7.53
C LEU A 134 -27.11 -24.50 -6.79
N LEU A 135 -26.07 -24.45 -5.95
CA LEU A 135 -25.65 -25.60 -5.15
C LEU A 135 -26.75 -26.04 -4.16
N ALA A 136 -27.51 -25.09 -3.60
CA ALA A 136 -28.64 -25.41 -2.73
C ALA A 136 -29.75 -26.15 -3.48
N ILE A 137 -30.02 -25.79 -4.73
CA ILE A 137 -30.97 -26.53 -5.60
C ILE A 137 -30.42 -27.92 -5.92
N ASP A 138 -29.13 -28.02 -6.27
CA ASP A 138 -28.48 -29.30 -6.54
C ASP A 138 -28.46 -30.23 -5.32
N GLU A 139 -28.34 -29.69 -4.12
CA GLU A 139 -28.47 -30.45 -2.88
C GLU A 139 -29.89 -31.04 -2.73
N GLN A 140 -30.93 -30.26 -3.03
CA GLN A 140 -32.31 -30.76 -3.01
C GLN A 140 -32.53 -31.87 -4.04
N LEU A 141 -32.03 -31.69 -5.27
CA LEU A 141 -32.09 -32.71 -6.31
C LEU A 141 -31.34 -33.99 -5.89
N PHE A 142 -30.18 -33.85 -5.27
CA PHE A 142 -29.40 -34.99 -4.80
C PHE A 142 -30.13 -35.75 -3.69
N ARG A 143 -30.76 -35.07 -2.72
CA ARG A 143 -31.58 -35.72 -1.68
C ARG A 143 -32.73 -36.53 -2.28
N MET A 144 -33.38 -36.02 -3.33
CA MET A 144 -34.42 -36.79 -4.02
C MET A 144 -33.87 -38.07 -4.67
N GLU A 145 -32.68 -38.02 -5.27
CA GLU A 145 -32.01 -39.23 -5.81
C GLU A 145 -31.57 -40.21 -4.73
N GLU A 146 -31.14 -39.70 -3.56
CA GLU A 146 -30.84 -40.53 -2.37
C GLU A 146 -32.10 -41.27 -1.90
N ASP A 147 -33.23 -40.57 -1.76
CA ASP A 147 -34.50 -41.20 -1.39
C ASP A 147 -34.95 -42.27 -2.42
N ARG A 148 -34.74 -42.01 -3.72
CA ARG A 148 -35.03 -43.01 -4.79
C ARG A 148 -34.14 -44.24 -4.68
N TYR A 149 -32.88 -44.07 -4.33
CA TYR A 149 -31.96 -45.18 -4.12
C TYR A 149 -32.37 -46.02 -2.91
N GLU A 150 -32.74 -45.39 -1.80
CA GLU A 150 -33.21 -46.09 -0.60
C GLU A 150 -34.49 -46.89 -0.85
N ARG A 151 -35.38 -46.38 -1.70
CA ARG A 151 -36.57 -47.11 -2.17
C ARG A 151 -36.28 -48.19 -3.23
N GLY A 152 -35.03 -48.33 -3.67
CA GLY A 152 -34.62 -49.31 -4.68
C GLY A 152 -35.04 -48.97 -6.12
N GLU A 153 -35.44 -47.73 -6.39
CA GLU A 153 -35.92 -47.27 -7.71
C GLU A 153 -34.77 -47.04 -8.69
N ILE A 154 -33.54 -46.84 -8.20
CA ILE A 154 -32.34 -46.64 -9.02
C ILE A 154 -31.21 -47.60 -8.63
N SER A 155 -30.37 -47.94 -9.61
CA SER A 155 -29.20 -48.80 -9.38
C SER A 155 -28.08 -48.07 -8.63
N PRO A 156 -27.21 -48.79 -7.87
CA PRO A 156 -26.07 -48.18 -7.19
C PRO A 156 -25.14 -47.41 -8.13
N GLY A 157 -24.96 -47.87 -9.36
CA GLY A 157 -24.12 -47.19 -10.35
C GLY A 157 -24.67 -45.82 -10.77
N ASN A 158 -25.99 -45.68 -10.89
CA ASN A 158 -26.63 -44.40 -11.20
C ASN A 158 -26.57 -43.44 -10.00
N PHE A 159 -26.83 -43.95 -8.80
CA PHE A 159 -26.70 -43.17 -7.57
C PHE A 159 -25.26 -42.63 -7.38
N LEU A 160 -24.23 -43.46 -7.56
CA LEU A 160 -22.83 -43.03 -7.45
C LEU A 160 -22.46 -41.96 -8.48
N LYS A 161 -23.02 -42.01 -9.70
CA LYS A 161 -22.83 -40.95 -10.70
C LYS A 161 -23.46 -39.64 -10.23
N ALA A 162 -24.67 -39.66 -9.68
CA ALA A 162 -25.33 -38.48 -9.13
C ALA A 162 -24.54 -37.90 -7.95
N LYS A 163 -24.11 -38.75 -7.01
CA LYS A 163 -23.27 -38.35 -5.86
C LYS A 163 -21.95 -37.71 -6.29
N ARG A 164 -21.28 -38.30 -7.27
CA ARG A 164 -20.05 -37.72 -7.84
C ARG A 164 -20.32 -36.36 -8.47
N GLY A 165 -21.41 -36.22 -9.23
CA GLY A 165 -21.80 -34.96 -9.84
C GLY A 165 -22.03 -33.86 -8.81
N TRP A 166 -22.78 -34.15 -7.75
CA TRP A 166 -23.01 -33.22 -6.64
C TRP A 166 -21.71 -32.83 -5.93
N LEU A 167 -20.85 -33.80 -5.61
CA LEU A 167 -19.54 -33.53 -4.97
C LEU A 167 -18.63 -32.65 -5.82
N LEU A 168 -18.62 -32.83 -7.15
CA LEU A 168 -17.84 -31.98 -8.05
C LEU A 168 -18.34 -30.52 -8.02
N LYS A 169 -19.67 -30.31 -8.05
CA LYS A 169 -20.25 -28.97 -7.93
C LYS A 169 -19.95 -28.33 -6.57
N GLN A 170 -19.96 -29.11 -5.49
CA GLN A 170 -19.57 -28.64 -4.17
C GLN A 170 -18.08 -28.22 -4.14
N GLN A 171 -17.22 -28.99 -4.81
CA GLN A 171 -15.80 -28.64 -4.94
C GLN A 171 -15.62 -27.33 -5.71
N GLU A 172 -16.32 -27.14 -6.83
CA GLU A 172 -16.25 -25.89 -7.61
C GLU A 172 -16.57 -24.65 -6.76
N VAL A 173 -17.60 -24.72 -5.90
CA VAL A 173 -17.92 -23.60 -4.99
C VAL A 173 -16.81 -23.36 -3.98
N ARG A 174 -16.20 -24.42 -3.41
CA ARG A 174 -15.07 -24.28 -2.49
C ARG A 174 -13.85 -23.67 -3.17
N ASP A 175 -13.58 -24.05 -4.41
CA ASP A 175 -12.46 -23.52 -5.17
C ASP A 175 -12.64 -22.01 -5.40
N LEU A 176 -13.85 -21.57 -5.75
CA LEU A 176 -14.19 -20.14 -5.86
C LEU A 176 -14.07 -19.40 -4.53
N GLU A 177 -14.48 -20.00 -3.42
CA GLU A 177 -14.31 -19.42 -2.07
C GLU A 177 -12.83 -19.21 -1.73
N MET A 178 -11.97 -20.16 -2.09
CA MET A 178 -10.51 -20.02 -1.90
C MET A 178 -9.93 -18.91 -2.78
N GLU A 179 -10.33 -18.82 -4.04
CA GLU A 179 -9.91 -17.75 -4.95
C GLU A 179 -10.32 -16.36 -4.41
N MET A 180 -11.52 -16.24 -3.86
CA MET A 180 -12.01 -15.01 -3.24
C MET A 180 -11.17 -14.59 -2.02
N GLU A 181 -10.76 -15.56 -1.20
CA GLU A 181 -9.89 -15.27 -0.06
C GLU A 181 -8.50 -14.81 -0.53
N VAL A 182 -7.95 -15.41 -1.59
CA VAL A 182 -6.69 -14.96 -2.19
C VAL A 182 -6.81 -13.54 -2.71
N LEU A 183 -7.87 -13.21 -3.43
CA LEU A 183 -8.11 -11.85 -3.94
C LEU A 183 -8.24 -10.83 -2.81
N ARG A 184 -8.93 -11.21 -1.73
CA ARG A 184 -9.03 -10.39 -0.52
C ARG A 184 -7.66 -10.11 0.09
N GLN A 185 -6.83 -11.15 0.26
CA GLN A 185 -5.48 -10.97 0.76
C GLN A 185 -4.64 -10.08 -0.18
N GLU A 186 -4.81 -10.22 -1.50
CA GLU A 186 -4.13 -9.37 -2.46
C GLU A 186 -4.51 -7.89 -2.29
N VAL A 187 -5.79 -7.57 -2.14
CA VAL A 187 -6.25 -6.19 -1.90
C VAL A 187 -5.64 -5.63 -0.60
N LEU A 188 -5.72 -6.39 0.49
CA LEU A 188 -5.17 -5.96 1.78
C LEU A 188 -3.65 -5.75 1.70
N VAL A 189 -2.93 -6.66 1.07
CA VAL A 189 -1.49 -6.53 0.84
C VAL A 189 -1.18 -5.29 0.00
N ARG A 190 -1.97 -5.00 -1.03
CA ARG A 190 -1.76 -3.83 -1.89
C ARG A 190 -1.92 -2.51 -1.12
N CYS A 191 -2.80 -2.47 -0.12
CA CYS A 191 -3.01 -1.31 0.73
C CYS A 191 -1.96 -1.20 1.85
N PHE A 192 -1.54 -2.31 2.45
CA PHE A 192 -0.70 -2.32 3.65
C PHE A 192 0.80 -2.62 3.41
N ARG A 193 1.18 -3.18 2.26
CA ARG A 193 2.57 -3.62 1.95
C ARG A 193 3.37 -2.63 1.10
N VAL A 194 2.85 -1.44 0.84
CA VAL A 194 3.64 -0.41 0.15
C VAL A 194 4.84 0.04 1.01
N GLY A 195 4.89 -0.32 2.30
CA GLY A 195 6.00 -0.03 3.22
C GLY A 195 7.05 -1.14 3.43
N ARG A 196 7.58 -1.77 2.38
CA ARG A 196 8.84 -2.53 2.48
C ARG A 196 9.76 -2.31 1.29
#